data_AF-A0AAE3E315-F1
#
_entry.id   AF-A0AAE3E315-F1
#
_cell.length_a   1.000
_cell.length_b   1.000
_cell.length_c   1.000
_cell.angle_alpha   90.00
_cell.angle_beta   90.00
_cell.angle_gamma   90.00
#
_symmetry.space_group_name_H-M   'P 1'
#
loop_
_entity.id
_entity.type
_entity.pdbx_description
1 polymer ?
#
loop_
_entity_poly.entity_id
_entity_poly.type
_entity_poly.pdbx_seq_one_letter_code
_entity_poly.pdbx_strand_id
1 'polypeptide(L)'
;MSEKIYFEPTWELPNPFYKADGSIMSTKAEWEEKRKAYIELLSEMYYGKMPGRPQTLAASELSNETICQNTVCHKVVRLCAQGEEAPVFFNVHVYRPVMPCEEKLIPVVIPAADTLPGEIISMAAEQGFEICSFEIAEAAPDDKEKIWEGGCAKAYPGYTWRALAMWAWLQSRVIDWLETQKDTDVTKTVVTGHSRMGKAALCCGIYDERAAVVAPAGSGCGGMASMRLSGCRLGENIGLSERIGVMLNKERFPYWLMENVADYGTPDGKTRFRENEIPFDANILGACVAPRRLILVEGLDDDWINPFGTQVSWLAASEVFEFLGVKEHSAIHYREGGHAYTKQDWSVVLDFTKVQLCGKEKTTGYKSMRENENKAGYSWRCPKTND
;
A
#
# COMPACT_ATOMS: atom_id res chain seq x y z
N MET A 1 -20.80 -4.42 -11.63
CA MET A 1 -20.22 -3.10 -11.35
C MET A 1 -21.18 -2.40 -10.42
N SER A 2 -20.71 -1.78 -9.34
CA SER A 2 -21.62 -0.96 -8.53
C SER A 2 -22.24 0.10 -9.43
N GLU A 3 -23.55 0.35 -9.33
CA GLU A 3 -24.28 1.33 -10.15
C GLU A 3 -23.71 2.77 -10.03
N LYS A 4 -22.68 2.96 -9.19
CA LYS A 4 -22.01 4.21 -8.87
C LYS A 4 -20.69 4.44 -9.65
N ILE A 5 -20.15 3.42 -10.33
CA ILE A 5 -18.89 3.52 -11.08
C ILE A 5 -19.16 3.48 -12.58
N TYR A 6 -18.98 4.61 -13.26
CA TYR A 6 -18.91 4.65 -14.71
C TYR A 6 -17.70 3.88 -15.22
N PHE A 7 -17.92 3.03 -16.20
CA PHE A 7 -16.87 2.28 -16.85
C PHE A 7 -17.24 1.97 -18.30
N GLU A 8 -16.32 2.32 -19.19
CA GLU A 8 -16.30 1.84 -20.55
C GLU A 8 -14.93 1.22 -20.81
N PRO A 9 -14.85 0.01 -21.39
CA PRO A 9 -13.57 -0.60 -21.74
C PRO A 9 -12.75 0.32 -22.65
N THR A 10 -11.57 0.70 -22.16
CA THR A 10 -10.64 1.59 -22.86
C THR A 10 -9.20 1.22 -22.53
N TRP A 11 -8.31 1.51 -23.49
CA TRP A 11 -6.87 1.36 -23.33
C TRP A 11 -6.26 2.44 -22.44
N GLU A 12 -6.97 3.56 -22.25
CA GLU A 12 -6.54 4.60 -21.31
C GLU A 12 -6.72 4.14 -19.86
N LEU A 13 -5.94 4.74 -18.96
CA LEU A 13 -6.20 4.59 -17.52
C LEU A 13 -7.60 5.16 -17.19
N PRO A 14 -8.39 4.47 -16.34
CA PRO A 14 -9.73 4.90 -15.97
C PRO A 14 -9.72 6.31 -15.38
N ASN A 15 -10.62 7.15 -15.86
CA ASN A 15 -10.81 8.51 -15.37
C ASN A 15 -11.62 8.49 -14.05
N PRO A 16 -11.01 8.85 -12.90
CA PRO A 16 -11.70 8.84 -11.61
C PRO A 16 -12.81 9.91 -11.51
N PHE A 17 -12.81 10.91 -12.40
CA PHE A 17 -13.68 12.07 -12.32
C PHE A 17 -15.06 11.86 -12.96
N TYR A 18 -15.30 10.74 -13.64
CA TYR A 18 -16.64 10.43 -14.15
C TYR A 18 -17.60 10.06 -13.01
N LYS A 19 -18.76 10.72 -12.98
CA LYS A 19 -19.94 10.29 -12.23
C LYS A 19 -20.57 9.07 -12.90
N ALA A 20 -21.49 8.40 -12.22
CA ALA A 20 -22.16 7.20 -12.73
C ALA A 20 -22.89 7.42 -14.06
N ASP A 21 -23.39 8.63 -14.31
CA ASP A 21 -24.09 9.02 -15.55
C ASP A 21 -23.14 9.45 -16.68
N GLY A 22 -21.81 9.37 -16.48
CA GLY A 22 -20.80 9.79 -17.45
C GLY A 22 -20.47 11.28 -17.44
N SER A 23 -21.16 12.10 -16.64
CA SER A 23 -20.76 13.50 -16.42
C SER A 23 -19.50 13.61 -15.56
N ILE A 24 -18.83 14.77 -15.54
CA ILE A 24 -17.60 14.99 -14.76
C ILE A 24 -17.93 15.61 -13.40
N MET A 25 -17.31 15.12 -12.32
CA MET A 25 -17.42 15.71 -10.98
C MET A 25 -16.77 17.09 -10.88
N SER A 26 -17.23 17.90 -9.94
CA SER A 26 -16.79 19.30 -9.78
C SER A 26 -16.55 19.73 -8.33
N THR A 27 -16.88 18.87 -7.35
CA THR A 27 -16.75 19.16 -5.92
C THR A 27 -15.90 18.11 -5.22
N LYS A 28 -15.26 18.48 -4.10
CA LYS A 28 -14.45 17.54 -3.30
C LYS A 28 -15.32 16.48 -2.61
N ALA A 29 -16.55 16.83 -2.23
CA ALA A 29 -17.51 15.90 -1.64
C ALA A 29 -17.91 14.78 -2.62
N GLU A 30 -18.04 15.08 -3.91
CA GLU A 30 -18.29 14.06 -4.94
C GLU A 30 -17.13 13.04 -5.02
N TRP A 31 -15.88 13.48 -4.84
CA TRP A 31 -14.74 12.57 -4.75
C TRP A 31 -14.83 11.66 -3.53
N GLU A 32 -15.21 12.19 -2.35
CA GLU A 32 -15.33 11.37 -1.13
C GLU A 32 -16.34 10.22 -1.30
N GLU A 33 -17.50 10.50 -1.91
CA GLU A 33 -18.51 9.47 -2.21
C GLU A 33 -18.02 8.51 -3.30
N LYS A 34 -17.34 9.02 -4.33
CA LYS A 34 -16.74 8.18 -5.38
C LYS A 34 -15.69 7.24 -4.82
N ARG A 35 -14.84 7.72 -3.90
CA ARG A 35 -13.81 6.93 -3.23
C ARG A 35 -14.41 5.77 -2.45
N LYS A 36 -15.52 5.99 -1.72
CA LYS A 36 -16.25 4.91 -1.04
C LYS A 36 -16.74 3.83 -2.03
N ALA A 37 -17.29 4.25 -3.18
CA ALA A 37 -17.73 3.32 -4.22
C ALA A 37 -16.56 2.53 -4.85
N TYR A 38 -15.37 3.13 -4.98
CA TYR A 38 -14.17 2.40 -5.40
C TYR A 38 -13.69 1.41 -4.34
N ILE A 39 -13.69 1.79 -3.05
CA ILE A 39 -13.32 0.88 -1.95
C ILE A 39 -14.26 -0.34 -1.93
N GLU A 40 -15.56 -0.13 -2.11
CA GLU A 40 -16.56 -1.21 -2.23
C GLU A 40 -16.28 -2.10 -3.45
N LEU A 41 -16.05 -1.51 -4.63
CA LEU A 41 -15.69 -2.23 -5.85
C LEU A 41 -14.45 -3.10 -5.67
N LEU A 42 -13.40 -2.56 -5.03
CA LEU A 42 -12.16 -3.29 -4.75
C LEU A 42 -12.39 -4.44 -3.76
N SER A 43 -13.30 -4.27 -2.80
CA SER A 43 -13.66 -5.31 -1.86
C SER A 43 -14.43 -6.45 -2.55
N GLU A 44 -15.30 -6.15 -3.50
CA GLU A 44 -16.06 -7.17 -4.22
C GLU A 44 -15.24 -7.90 -5.28
N MET A 45 -14.38 -7.18 -6.01
CA MET A 45 -13.73 -7.70 -7.22
C MET A 45 -12.25 -8.03 -7.06
N TYR A 46 -11.55 -7.47 -6.08
CA TYR A 46 -10.07 -7.46 -6.10
C TYR A 46 -9.44 -8.03 -4.84
N TYR A 47 -9.62 -7.36 -3.70
CA TYR A 47 -9.03 -7.75 -2.42
C TYR A 47 -9.90 -8.75 -1.63
N GLY A 48 -11.21 -8.78 -1.92
CA GLY A 48 -12.21 -9.51 -1.17
C GLY A 48 -12.74 -8.72 0.04
N LYS A 49 -13.84 -9.20 0.63
CA LYS A 49 -14.46 -8.61 1.82
C LYS A 49 -13.59 -8.87 3.03
N MET A 50 -12.95 -7.83 3.54
CA MET A 50 -12.08 -7.85 4.71
C MET A 50 -12.91 -7.54 5.98
N PRO A 51 -12.70 -8.26 7.09
CA PRO A 51 -13.35 -7.95 8.35
C PRO A 51 -12.93 -6.59 8.90
N GLY A 52 -13.82 -5.99 9.68
CA GLY A 52 -13.54 -4.75 10.39
C GLY A 52 -12.56 -4.93 11.57
N ARG A 53 -12.55 -3.93 12.45
CA ARG A 53 -11.80 -3.99 13.72
C ARG A 53 -12.34 -5.13 14.59
N PRO A 54 -11.48 -5.97 15.19
CA PRO A 54 -11.94 -6.99 16.15
C PRO A 54 -12.55 -6.33 17.39
N GLN A 55 -13.49 -7.01 18.05
CA GLN A 55 -14.10 -6.48 19.27
C GLN A 55 -13.10 -6.36 20.42
N THR A 56 -12.10 -7.25 20.46
CA THR A 56 -11.06 -7.27 21.48
C THR A 56 -9.70 -7.53 20.84
N LEU A 57 -8.69 -6.78 21.30
CA LEU A 57 -7.29 -6.97 20.93
C LEU A 57 -6.48 -6.99 22.23
N ALA A 58 -5.93 -8.16 22.57
CA ALA A 58 -5.05 -8.33 23.71
C ALA A 58 -3.58 -8.33 23.25
N ALA A 59 -2.69 -7.87 24.11
CA ALA A 59 -1.25 -7.80 23.86
C ALA A 59 -0.48 -8.38 25.06
N SER A 60 0.53 -9.21 24.80
CA SER A 60 1.45 -9.73 25.82
C SER A 60 2.90 -9.55 25.38
N GLU A 61 3.71 -8.90 26.22
CA GLU A 61 5.16 -8.79 25.99
C GLU A 61 5.82 -10.17 26.12
N LEU A 62 6.57 -10.58 25.10
CA LEU A 62 7.31 -11.83 25.04
C LEU A 62 8.80 -11.62 25.36
N SER A 63 9.37 -10.50 24.90
CA SER A 63 10.74 -10.12 25.18
C SER A 63 10.92 -8.60 25.13
N ASN A 64 12.00 -8.13 25.76
CA ASN A 64 12.38 -6.73 25.82
C ASN A 64 13.89 -6.64 26.07
N GLU A 65 14.62 -6.14 25.09
CA GLU A 65 16.08 -6.01 25.13
C GLU A 65 16.53 -4.69 24.50
N THR A 66 17.81 -4.33 24.70
CA THR A 66 18.43 -3.18 24.03
C THR A 66 19.43 -3.64 22.99
N ILE A 67 19.31 -3.10 21.78
CA ILE A 67 20.14 -3.42 20.62
C ILE A 67 20.83 -2.15 20.09
N CYS A 68 21.59 -2.28 19.00
CA CYS A 68 22.26 -1.17 18.32
C CYS A 68 23.10 -0.32 19.28
N GLN A 69 24.02 -0.95 20.02
CA GLN A 69 24.85 -0.28 21.04
C GLN A 69 24.02 0.44 22.13
N ASN A 70 22.90 -0.17 22.55
CA ASN A 70 21.96 0.35 23.55
C ASN A 70 21.20 1.62 23.14
N THR A 71 21.09 1.90 21.84
CA THR A 71 20.33 3.05 21.32
C THR A 71 18.90 2.71 20.90
N VAL A 72 18.55 1.42 20.84
CA VAL A 72 17.21 0.95 20.45
C VAL A 72 16.71 -0.11 21.43
N CYS A 73 15.50 0.05 21.93
CA CYS A 73 14.75 -0.93 22.69
C CYS A 73 14.00 -1.79 21.67
N HIS A 74 14.30 -3.09 21.66
CA HIS A 74 13.59 -4.07 20.85
C HIS A 74 12.67 -4.87 21.76
N LYS A 75 11.37 -4.76 21.52
CA LYS A 75 10.35 -5.58 22.17
C LYS A 75 9.71 -6.51 21.18
N VAL A 76 9.35 -7.70 21.62
CA VAL A 76 8.44 -8.58 20.89
C VAL A 76 7.15 -8.67 21.66
N VAL A 77 6.05 -8.29 21.02
CA VAL A 77 4.70 -8.29 21.60
C VAL A 77 3.84 -9.25 20.82
N ARG A 78 3.20 -10.20 21.49
CA ARG A 78 2.21 -11.07 20.86
C ARG A 78 0.85 -10.40 20.93
N LEU A 79 0.25 -10.19 19.76
CA LEU A 79 -1.11 -9.71 19.63
C LEU A 79 -2.08 -10.90 19.48
N CYS A 80 -3.23 -10.78 20.11
CA CYS A 80 -4.35 -11.71 20.02
C CYS A 80 -5.61 -10.90 19.67
N ALA A 81 -6.01 -10.95 18.40
CA ALA A 81 -7.23 -10.33 17.92
C ALA A 81 -8.38 -11.36 17.98
N GLN A 82 -9.45 -11.06 18.71
CA GLN A 82 -10.61 -11.94 18.77
C GLN A 82 -11.39 -11.86 17.46
N GLY A 83 -11.35 -12.94 16.66
CA GLY A 83 -12.19 -13.10 15.48
C GLY A 83 -13.56 -13.71 15.79
N GLU A 84 -14.36 -13.90 14.75
CA GLU A 84 -15.73 -14.40 14.86
C GLU A 84 -15.77 -15.86 15.34
N GLU A 85 -14.91 -16.72 14.78
CA GLU A 85 -14.88 -18.15 15.10
C GLU A 85 -13.64 -18.57 15.91
N ALA A 86 -12.53 -17.83 15.76
CA ALA A 86 -11.26 -18.13 16.42
C ALA A 86 -10.42 -16.86 16.63
N PRO A 87 -9.50 -16.85 17.62
CA PRO A 87 -8.53 -15.77 17.74
C PRO A 87 -7.46 -15.83 16.64
N VAL A 88 -7.00 -14.65 16.21
CA VAL A 88 -5.84 -14.49 15.33
C VAL A 88 -4.65 -14.06 16.17
N PHE A 89 -3.55 -14.80 16.05
CA PHE A 89 -2.30 -14.49 16.74
C PHE A 89 -1.18 -14.15 15.77
N PHE A 90 -0.34 -13.20 16.17
CA PHE A 90 0.89 -12.85 15.49
C PHE A 90 1.79 -12.04 16.42
N ASN A 91 3.09 -12.04 16.14
CA ASN A 91 4.06 -11.27 16.88
C ASN A 91 4.34 -9.94 16.17
N VAL A 92 4.54 -8.89 16.96
CA VAL A 92 4.95 -7.56 16.53
C VAL A 92 6.33 -7.28 17.12
N HIS A 93 7.28 -6.93 16.27
CA HIS A 93 8.60 -6.45 16.68
C HIS A 93 8.56 -4.92 16.74
N VAL A 94 8.84 -4.38 17.92
CA VAL A 94 8.83 -2.94 18.18
C VAL A 94 10.27 -2.49 18.38
N TYR A 95 10.76 -1.64 17.49
CA TYR A 95 12.08 -1.04 17.55
C TYR A 95 11.93 0.45 17.88
N ARG A 96 12.18 0.79 19.14
CA ARG A 96 11.97 2.13 19.69
C ARG A 96 13.30 2.78 20.09
N PRO A 97 13.58 4.04 19.72
CA PRO A 97 14.78 4.74 20.19
C PRO A 97 14.88 4.80 21.73
N VAL A 98 16.08 4.58 22.26
CA VAL A 98 16.44 4.75 23.69
C VAL A 98 17.02 6.15 23.86
N MET A 99 16.40 7.00 24.69
CA MET A 99 16.82 8.37 25.14
C MET A 99 16.23 9.61 24.41
N PRO A 100 16.24 10.76 25.11
CA PRO A 100 15.02 11.45 25.53
C PRO A 100 14.35 12.13 24.33
N CYS A 101 13.27 11.55 23.82
CA CYS A 101 12.51 12.24 22.79
C CYS A 101 11.96 13.53 23.44
N GLU A 102 12.46 14.70 22.99
CA GLU A 102 11.89 16.00 23.39
C GLU A 102 10.40 16.07 22.96
N GLU A 103 10.02 15.27 21.96
CA GLU A 103 8.64 14.97 21.60
C GLU A 103 8.05 13.90 22.51
N LYS A 104 6.90 14.17 23.12
CA LYS A 104 6.20 13.19 23.97
C LYS A 104 5.69 11.96 23.20
N LEU A 105 5.56 12.05 21.88
CA LEU A 105 4.99 11.02 21.01
C LEU A 105 5.90 10.81 19.78
N ILE A 106 6.22 9.56 19.48
CA ILE A 106 7.18 9.17 18.44
C ILE A 106 6.42 8.75 17.17
N PRO A 107 6.70 9.33 15.98
CA PRO A 107 6.17 8.85 14.71
C PRO A 107 6.54 7.38 14.45
N VAL A 108 5.66 6.62 13.83
CA VAL A 108 5.83 5.16 13.68
C VAL A 108 5.74 4.71 12.23
N VAL A 109 6.66 3.83 11.86
CA VAL A 109 6.63 3.10 10.59
C VAL A 109 6.24 1.66 10.84
N ILE A 110 5.22 1.18 10.13
CA ILE A 110 4.69 -0.18 10.22
C ILE A 110 5.00 -0.87 8.90
N PRO A 111 6.19 -1.47 8.72
CA PRO A 111 6.48 -2.27 7.55
C PRO A 111 5.74 -3.61 7.63
N ALA A 112 5.10 -4.01 6.54
CA ALA A 112 4.67 -5.39 6.34
C ALA A 112 5.92 -6.25 6.06
N ALA A 113 6.55 -6.73 7.13
CA ALA A 113 7.77 -7.52 7.14
C ALA A 113 7.95 -8.13 8.54
N ASP A 114 8.69 -9.24 8.65
CA ASP A 114 8.97 -9.88 9.94
C ASP A 114 10.04 -9.08 10.72
N THR A 115 11.31 -9.21 10.33
CA THR A 115 12.45 -8.47 10.91
C THR A 115 13.17 -7.63 9.86
N LEU A 116 13.93 -6.63 10.30
CA LEU A 116 14.63 -5.70 9.42
C LEU A 116 16.16 -5.75 9.61
N PRO A 117 16.94 -5.36 8.58
CA PRO A 117 18.37 -5.16 8.74
C PRO A 117 18.68 -4.13 9.83
N GLY A 118 19.70 -4.40 10.66
CA GLY A 118 20.10 -3.53 11.77
C GLY A 118 20.42 -2.09 11.35
N GLU A 119 20.94 -1.89 10.14
CA GLU A 119 21.23 -0.55 9.61
C GLU A 119 19.97 0.30 9.34
N ILE A 120 18.85 -0.34 9.00
CA ILE A 120 17.55 0.34 8.82
C ILE A 120 16.98 0.71 10.19
N ILE A 121 17.05 -0.22 11.14
CA ILE A 121 16.61 -0.02 12.52
C ILE A 121 17.36 1.15 13.16
N SER A 122 18.70 1.15 13.09
CA SER A 122 19.51 2.24 13.63
C SER A 122 19.20 3.57 12.95
N MET A 123 19.10 3.59 11.62
CA MET A 123 18.81 4.83 10.88
C MET A 123 17.44 5.41 11.24
N ALA A 124 16.40 4.58 11.32
CA ALA A 124 15.07 5.07 11.70
C ALA A 124 15.10 5.62 13.13
N ALA A 125 15.80 4.94 14.04
CA ALA A 125 15.89 5.38 15.42
C ALA A 125 16.68 6.70 15.59
N GLU A 126 17.83 6.84 14.92
CA GLU A 126 18.60 8.09 14.84
C GLU A 126 17.76 9.24 14.27
N GLN A 127 16.80 8.91 13.40
CA GLN A 127 15.88 9.86 12.81
C GLN A 127 14.63 10.14 13.64
N GLY A 128 14.48 9.55 14.82
CA GLY A 128 13.36 9.76 15.74
C GLY A 128 12.09 9.01 15.35
N PHE A 129 12.21 7.87 14.65
CA PHE A 129 11.09 7.01 14.33
C PHE A 129 11.11 5.71 15.13
N GLU A 130 9.92 5.25 15.47
CA GLU A 130 9.67 3.87 15.86
C GLU A 130 9.42 3.01 14.61
N ILE A 131 9.82 1.73 14.66
CA ILE A 131 9.38 0.72 13.70
C ILE A 131 8.56 -0.35 14.43
N CYS A 132 7.38 -0.69 13.91
CA CYS A 132 6.56 -1.81 14.35
C CYS A 132 6.35 -2.80 13.18
N SER A 133 7.23 -3.78 13.04
CA SER A 133 7.10 -4.84 12.03
C SER A 133 6.34 -6.04 12.62
N PHE A 134 5.85 -6.97 11.80
CA PHE A 134 4.99 -8.05 12.29
C PHE A 134 5.12 -9.33 11.47
N GLU A 135 5.04 -10.46 12.17
CA GLU A 135 5.10 -11.78 11.57
C GLU A 135 3.76 -12.18 10.95
N ILE A 136 3.79 -12.71 9.72
CA ILE A 136 2.56 -13.16 9.04
C ILE A 136 2.34 -14.67 9.08
N ALA A 137 3.37 -15.46 9.39
CA ALA A 137 3.37 -16.91 9.13
C ALA A 137 2.25 -17.68 9.87
N GLU A 138 1.95 -17.32 11.12
CA GLU A 138 0.89 -17.96 11.90
C GLU A 138 -0.51 -17.50 11.46
N ALA A 139 -0.66 -16.20 11.18
CA ALA A 139 -1.95 -15.59 10.88
C ALA A 139 -2.38 -15.79 9.42
N ALA A 140 -1.49 -15.57 8.46
CA ALA A 140 -1.77 -15.63 7.03
C ALA A 140 -0.49 -16.01 6.27
N PRO A 141 -0.10 -17.29 6.26
CA PRO A 141 1.15 -17.72 5.64
C PRO A 141 1.14 -17.46 4.13
N ASP A 142 2.27 -16.99 3.59
CA ASP A 142 2.46 -16.74 2.16
C ASP A 142 2.74 -18.06 1.41
N ASP A 143 1.73 -18.93 1.38
CA ASP A 143 1.78 -20.27 0.83
C ASP A 143 0.40 -20.66 0.29
N LYS A 144 0.32 -21.14 -0.95
CA LYS A 144 -0.95 -21.40 -1.64
C LYS A 144 -1.78 -22.50 -0.99
N GLU A 145 -1.14 -23.44 -0.31
CA GLU A 145 -1.80 -24.56 0.36
C GLU A 145 -2.15 -24.17 1.80
N LYS A 146 -1.25 -23.49 2.49
CA LYS A 146 -1.37 -23.21 3.93
C LYS A 146 -2.11 -21.91 4.27
N ILE A 147 -2.29 -20.98 3.32
CA ILE A 147 -2.96 -19.70 3.58
C ILE A 147 -4.34 -19.89 4.24
N TRP A 148 -5.08 -20.94 3.83
CA TRP A 148 -6.41 -21.27 4.36
C TRP A 148 -6.38 -21.98 5.73
N GLU A 149 -5.20 -22.40 6.17
CA GLU A 149 -4.95 -22.95 7.50
C GLU A 149 -4.47 -21.89 8.49
N GLY A 150 -4.16 -20.67 8.02
CA GLY A 150 -3.74 -19.55 8.85
C GLY A 150 -4.82 -19.04 9.80
N GLY A 151 -4.41 -18.38 10.88
CA GLY A 151 -5.31 -17.80 11.87
C GLY A 151 -6.39 -16.89 11.27
N CYS A 152 -6.07 -16.04 10.30
CA CYS A 152 -7.02 -15.16 9.62
C CYS A 152 -8.15 -15.93 8.93
N ALA A 153 -7.81 -16.98 8.16
CA ALA A 153 -8.81 -17.78 7.46
C ALA A 153 -9.70 -18.57 8.44
N LYS A 154 -9.11 -19.13 9.50
CA LYS A 154 -9.84 -19.85 10.57
C LYS A 154 -10.77 -18.93 11.37
N ALA A 155 -10.34 -17.70 11.64
CA ALA A 155 -11.09 -16.74 12.44
C ALA A 155 -12.31 -16.15 11.71
N TYR A 156 -12.26 -16.09 10.38
CA TYR A 156 -13.25 -15.42 9.53
C TYR A 156 -13.60 -16.25 8.28
N PRO A 157 -14.12 -17.48 8.42
CA PRO A 157 -14.35 -18.40 7.29
C PRO A 157 -15.42 -17.91 6.29
N GLY A 158 -16.31 -16.99 6.68
CA GLY A 158 -17.34 -16.40 5.81
C GLY A 158 -16.87 -15.21 4.96
N TYR A 159 -15.64 -14.74 5.14
CA TYR A 159 -15.11 -13.56 4.46
C TYR A 159 -14.38 -13.95 3.18
N THR A 160 -14.53 -13.14 2.12
CA THR A 160 -13.94 -13.44 0.79
C THR A 160 -12.56 -12.84 0.57
N TRP A 161 -12.04 -12.08 1.54
CA TRP A 161 -10.68 -11.54 1.54
C TRP A 161 -9.60 -12.56 1.20
N ARG A 162 -8.54 -12.06 0.57
CA ARG A 162 -7.39 -12.82 0.08
C ARG A 162 -6.11 -12.35 0.78
N ALA A 163 -4.99 -13.00 0.52
CA ALA A 163 -3.80 -12.81 1.35
C ALA A 163 -3.31 -11.36 1.46
N LEU A 164 -3.39 -10.56 0.39
CA LEU A 164 -3.04 -9.13 0.46
C LEU A 164 -3.92 -8.36 1.47
N ALA A 165 -5.21 -8.66 1.51
CA ALA A 165 -6.13 -8.08 2.48
C ALA A 165 -5.91 -8.64 3.90
N MET A 166 -5.55 -9.92 4.03
CA MET A 166 -5.20 -10.49 5.34
C MET A 166 -3.95 -9.83 5.93
N TRP A 167 -2.90 -9.60 5.14
CA TRP A 167 -1.69 -8.90 5.59
C TRP A 167 -1.97 -7.42 5.88
N ALA A 168 -2.78 -6.75 5.06
CA ALA A 168 -3.23 -5.38 5.31
C ALA A 168 -4.04 -5.25 6.60
N TRP A 169 -4.89 -6.24 6.89
CA TRP A 169 -5.66 -6.30 8.12
C TRP A 169 -4.74 -6.44 9.33
N LEU A 170 -3.74 -7.35 9.29
CA LEU A 170 -2.74 -7.49 10.36
C LEU A 170 -1.99 -6.18 10.61
N GLN A 171 -1.57 -5.48 9.55
CA GLN A 171 -0.96 -4.15 9.65
C GLN A 171 -1.89 -3.14 10.33
N SER A 172 -3.19 -3.18 10.02
CA SER A 172 -4.22 -2.36 10.67
C SER A 172 -4.45 -2.72 12.14
N ARG A 173 -4.24 -3.99 12.52
CA ARG A 173 -4.28 -4.43 13.93
C ARG A 173 -3.08 -3.93 14.73
N VAL A 174 -1.92 -3.75 14.08
CA VAL A 174 -0.78 -3.05 14.72
C VAL A 174 -1.17 -1.61 15.03
N ILE A 175 -1.87 -0.91 14.12
CA ILE A 175 -2.39 0.45 14.37
C ILE A 175 -3.37 0.45 15.57
N ASP A 176 -4.30 -0.51 15.63
CA ASP A 176 -5.23 -0.63 16.76
C ASP A 176 -4.52 -0.79 18.11
N TRP A 177 -3.41 -1.54 18.13
CA TRP A 177 -2.59 -1.70 19.34
C TRP A 177 -1.81 -0.42 19.67
N LEU A 178 -1.26 0.25 18.65
CA LEU A 178 -0.51 1.51 18.82
C LEU A 178 -1.38 2.65 19.38
N GLU A 179 -2.69 2.69 19.08
CA GLU A 179 -3.64 3.63 19.69
C GLU A 179 -3.71 3.53 21.23
N THR A 180 -3.27 2.41 21.80
CA THR A 180 -3.23 2.19 23.25
C THR A 180 -1.88 2.54 23.88
N GLN A 181 -0.85 2.82 23.06
CA GLN A 181 0.49 3.15 23.52
C GLN A 181 0.60 4.65 23.81
N LYS A 182 1.27 5.02 24.91
CA LYS A 182 1.33 6.41 25.38
C LYS A 182 2.44 7.24 24.73
N ASP A 183 3.36 6.59 24.05
CA ASP A 183 4.59 7.15 23.51
C ASP A 183 4.68 7.08 21.98
N THR A 184 3.64 6.60 21.31
CA THR A 184 3.54 6.56 19.84
C THR A 184 2.60 7.64 19.33
N ASP A 185 3.03 8.42 18.32
CA ASP A 185 2.19 9.36 17.60
C ASP A 185 1.44 8.65 16.47
N VAL A 186 0.29 8.08 16.79
CA VAL A 186 -0.56 7.36 15.81
C VAL A 186 -1.10 8.25 14.69
N THR A 187 -1.07 9.58 14.84
CA THR A 187 -1.43 10.51 13.76
C THR A 187 -0.34 10.63 12.70
N LYS A 188 0.87 10.15 13.01
CA LYS A 188 2.04 10.10 12.13
C LYS A 188 2.43 8.66 11.78
N THR A 189 1.42 7.84 11.53
CA THR A 189 1.60 6.44 11.11
C THR A 189 1.98 6.33 9.64
N VAL A 190 3.06 5.62 9.35
CA VAL A 190 3.49 5.24 7.99
C VAL A 190 3.27 3.75 7.79
N VAL A 191 2.49 3.34 6.78
CA VAL A 191 2.41 1.93 6.37
C VAL A 191 3.29 1.71 5.14
N THR A 192 4.17 0.72 5.19
CA THR A 192 5.12 0.43 4.11
C THR A 192 5.32 -1.08 3.94
N GLY A 193 6.04 -1.48 2.91
CA GLY A 193 6.36 -2.87 2.60
C GLY A 193 7.00 -2.95 1.22
N HIS A 194 7.73 -4.03 0.97
CA HIS A 194 8.44 -4.25 -0.29
C HIS A 194 7.79 -5.37 -1.11
N SER A 195 7.72 -5.22 -2.43
CA SER A 195 7.22 -6.26 -3.34
C SER A 195 5.76 -6.63 -3.02
N ARG A 196 5.46 -7.91 -2.80
CA ARG A 196 4.13 -8.37 -2.32
C ARG A 196 3.64 -7.63 -1.08
N MET A 197 4.55 -7.28 -0.17
CA MET A 197 4.21 -6.53 1.04
C MET A 197 4.01 -5.04 0.76
N GLY A 198 4.57 -4.52 -0.32
CA GLY A 198 4.21 -3.20 -0.84
C GLY A 198 2.78 -3.17 -1.37
N LYS A 199 2.33 -4.25 -2.02
CA LYS A 199 0.92 -4.42 -2.43
C LYS A 199 -0.01 -4.43 -1.20
N ALA A 200 0.39 -5.15 -0.14
CA ALA A 200 -0.36 -5.18 1.13
C ALA A 200 -0.39 -3.83 1.84
N ALA A 201 0.73 -3.09 1.86
CA ALA A 201 0.80 -1.75 2.43
C ALA A 201 -0.12 -0.76 1.71
N LEU A 202 -0.19 -0.84 0.38
CA LEU A 202 -1.18 -0.07 -0.40
C LEU A 202 -2.60 -0.47 -0.02
N CYS A 203 -2.89 -1.77 0.09
CA CYS A 203 -4.19 -2.29 0.51
C CYS A 203 -4.59 -1.77 1.91
N CYS A 204 -3.68 -1.81 2.89
CA CYS A 204 -3.89 -1.24 4.21
C CYS A 204 -4.17 0.27 4.10
N GLY A 205 -3.36 0.98 3.32
CA GLY A 205 -3.56 2.40 3.06
C GLY A 205 -4.92 2.72 2.42
N ILE A 206 -5.50 1.84 1.61
CA ILE A 206 -6.83 2.05 0.99
C ILE A 206 -7.95 1.88 2.03
N TYR A 207 -7.89 0.81 2.84
CA TYR A 207 -8.97 0.43 3.76
C TYR A 207 -8.85 1.02 5.18
N ASP A 208 -7.68 1.48 5.58
CA ASP A 208 -7.44 2.07 6.91
C ASP A 208 -6.93 3.51 6.76
N GLU A 209 -7.82 4.45 7.07
CA GLU A 209 -7.54 5.89 6.95
C GLU A 209 -6.64 6.44 8.05
N ARG A 210 -6.30 5.64 9.06
CA ARG A 210 -5.34 6.03 10.10
C ARG A 210 -3.90 5.98 9.61
N ALA A 211 -3.64 5.29 8.51
CA ALA A 211 -2.35 5.35 7.81
C ALA A 211 -2.16 6.73 7.19
N ALA A 212 -1.47 7.63 7.90
CA ALA A 212 -1.24 9.01 7.48
C ALA A 212 -0.32 9.12 6.24
N VAL A 213 0.64 8.20 6.12
CA VAL A 213 1.49 8.01 4.94
C VAL A 213 1.41 6.56 4.48
N VAL A 214 1.21 6.37 3.18
CA VAL A 214 1.22 5.07 2.52
C VAL A 214 2.43 5.02 1.60
N ALA A 215 3.35 4.09 1.86
CA ALA A 215 4.65 4.03 1.20
C ALA A 215 4.92 2.63 0.60
N PRO A 216 4.21 2.22 -0.46
CA PRO A 216 4.44 0.93 -1.09
C PRO A 216 5.75 0.99 -1.90
N ALA A 217 6.67 0.06 -1.62
CA ALA A 217 7.98 0.00 -2.29
C ALA A 217 8.04 -1.20 -3.24
N GLY A 218 8.48 -0.98 -4.49
CA GLY A 218 8.65 -2.05 -5.48
C GLY A 218 7.37 -2.86 -5.71
N SER A 219 6.20 -2.23 -5.60
CA SER A 219 4.94 -2.96 -5.41
C SER A 219 4.41 -3.64 -6.67
N GLY A 220 4.81 -3.19 -7.86
CA GLY A 220 4.52 -3.87 -9.12
C GLY A 220 3.04 -4.13 -9.40
N CYS A 221 2.78 -5.17 -10.22
CA CYS A 221 1.43 -5.65 -10.50
C CYS A 221 0.71 -6.06 -9.21
N GLY A 222 -0.59 -5.80 -9.09
CA GLY A 222 -1.29 -5.98 -7.81
C GLY A 222 -1.17 -4.78 -6.86
N GLY A 223 -0.17 -3.91 -7.08
CA GLY A 223 0.09 -2.67 -6.36
C GLY A 223 0.01 -1.46 -7.27
N MET A 224 1.09 -0.68 -7.37
CA MET A 224 1.10 0.60 -8.08
C MET A 224 1.51 0.53 -9.57
N ALA A 225 1.87 -0.64 -10.10
CA ALA A 225 2.09 -0.77 -11.53
C ALA A 225 0.77 -0.88 -12.29
N SER A 226 0.71 -0.22 -13.44
CA SER A 226 -0.47 -0.31 -14.31
C SER A 226 -0.70 -1.73 -14.77
N MET A 227 -1.97 -2.16 -14.73
CA MET A 227 -2.43 -3.42 -15.30
C MET A 227 -2.66 -3.33 -16.82
N ARG A 228 -3.01 -2.15 -17.33
CA ARG A 228 -3.19 -1.88 -18.78
C ARG A 228 -1.88 -1.62 -19.52
N LEU A 229 -0.94 -0.93 -18.87
CA LEU A 229 0.29 -0.46 -19.50
C LEU A 229 1.46 -1.30 -19.01
N SER A 230 1.70 -2.43 -19.65
CA SER A 230 2.78 -3.36 -19.30
C SER A 230 3.98 -3.20 -20.23
N GLY A 231 5.16 -2.85 -19.69
CA GLY A 231 6.42 -2.74 -20.46
C GLY A 231 7.37 -1.68 -19.87
N CYS A 232 8.61 -1.62 -20.34
CA CYS A 232 9.54 -0.58 -19.91
C CYS A 232 9.30 0.74 -20.68
N ARG A 233 9.97 1.83 -20.26
CA ARG A 233 9.79 3.20 -20.78
C ARG A 233 9.91 3.33 -22.31
N LEU A 234 10.59 2.39 -22.97
CA LEU A 234 10.84 2.39 -24.42
C LEU A 234 9.93 1.42 -25.20
N GLY A 235 9.01 0.72 -24.54
CA GLY A 235 8.23 -0.35 -25.16
C GLY A 235 9.03 -1.63 -25.46
N GLU A 236 10.31 -1.65 -25.08
CA GLU A 236 11.09 -2.89 -24.98
C GLU A 236 10.53 -3.72 -23.80
N ASN A 237 10.71 -5.04 -23.84
CA ASN A 237 10.31 -5.94 -22.74
C ASN A 237 8.79 -5.95 -22.43
N ILE A 238 7.91 -5.60 -23.39
CA ILE A 238 6.45 -5.81 -23.27
C ILE A 238 6.18 -7.30 -22.97
N GLY A 239 5.45 -7.56 -21.88
CA GLY A 239 5.16 -8.92 -21.39
C GLY A 239 6.29 -9.58 -20.58
N LEU A 240 7.38 -8.85 -20.26
CA LEU A 240 8.40 -9.30 -19.29
C LEU A 240 8.21 -8.68 -17.89
N SER A 241 7.21 -7.81 -17.70
CA SER A 241 6.76 -7.38 -16.38
C SER A 241 5.71 -8.35 -15.81
N GLU A 242 5.56 -8.36 -14.49
CA GLU A 242 4.48 -9.10 -13.85
C GLU A 242 3.12 -8.61 -14.37
N ARG A 243 2.25 -9.54 -14.77
CA ARG A 243 0.86 -9.27 -15.16
C ARG A 243 -0.10 -10.04 -14.27
N ILE A 244 -1.35 -9.58 -14.20
CA ILE A 244 -2.34 -10.11 -13.25
C ILE A 244 -2.55 -11.63 -13.41
N GLY A 245 -2.63 -12.11 -14.66
CA GLY A 245 -2.80 -13.54 -14.96
C GLY A 245 -1.54 -14.38 -14.68
N VAL A 246 -0.36 -13.78 -14.76
CA VAL A 246 0.91 -14.44 -14.40
C VAL A 246 1.03 -14.53 -12.88
N MET A 247 0.76 -13.43 -12.17
CA MET A 247 0.81 -13.36 -10.70
C MET A 247 -0.16 -14.35 -10.07
N LEU A 248 -1.42 -14.34 -10.54
CA LEU A 248 -2.51 -15.17 -10.02
C LEU A 248 -2.61 -16.55 -10.68
N ASN A 249 -1.59 -16.94 -11.45
CA ASN A 249 -1.49 -18.31 -11.97
C ASN A 249 -1.60 -19.32 -10.82
N LYS A 250 -2.34 -20.42 -11.02
CA LYS A 250 -2.53 -21.51 -10.04
C LYS A 250 -1.22 -22.08 -9.48
N GLU A 251 -0.13 -22.00 -10.24
CA GLU A 251 1.19 -22.46 -9.80
C GLU A 251 2.03 -21.40 -9.08
N ARG A 252 1.57 -20.15 -9.01
CA ARG A 252 2.27 -19.04 -8.35
C ARG A 252 1.49 -18.56 -7.12
N PHE A 253 0.75 -17.46 -7.26
CA PHE A 253 0.11 -16.77 -6.14
C PHE A 253 -1.40 -16.61 -6.34
N PRO A 254 -2.17 -17.68 -6.61
CA PRO A 254 -3.61 -17.60 -6.89
C PRO A 254 -4.44 -17.11 -5.69
N TYR A 255 -3.81 -17.00 -4.52
CA TYR A 255 -4.44 -16.63 -3.25
C TYR A 255 -4.18 -15.18 -2.83
N TRP A 256 -3.40 -14.39 -3.59
CA TRP A 256 -3.11 -13.00 -3.26
C TRP A 256 -4.29 -12.05 -3.47
N LEU A 257 -5.06 -12.26 -4.54
CA LEU A 257 -6.26 -11.50 -4.91
C LEU A 257 -7.42 -12.45 -5.23
N MET A 258 -8.60 -11.88 -5.47
CA MET A 258 -9.79 -12.64 -5.84
C MET A 258 -9.53 -13.47 -7.10
N GLU A 259 -9.94 -14.74 -7.08
CA GLU A 259 -9.58 -15.74 -8.11
C GLU A 259 -10.03 -15.33 -9.53
N ASN A 260 -11.22 -14.71 -9.64
CA ASN A 260 -11.77 -14.21 -10.90
C ASN A 260 -10.94 -13.08 -11.53
N VAL A 261 -10.06 -12.42 -10.78
CA VAL A 261 -9.14 -11.40 -11.32
C VAL A 261 -8.16 -12.04 -12.31
N ALA A 262 -7.80 -13.31 -12.11
CA ALA A 262 -6.88 -14.02 -13.00
C ALA A 262 -7.41 -14.13 -14.45
N ASP A 263 -8.74 -14.15 -14.64
CA ASP A 263 -9.41 -14.32 -15.94
C ASP A 263 -9.28 -13.10 -16.87
N TYR A 264 -8.84 -11.96 -16.34
CA TYR A 264 -8.54 -10.76 -17.12
C TYR A 264 -7.13 -10.79 -17.74
N GLY A 265 -6.24 -11.65 -17.22
CA GLY A 265 -4.93 -11.89 -17.79
C GLY A 265 -4.81 -13.29 -18.39
N THR A 266 -3.59 -13.66 -18.75
CA THR A 266 -3.24 -15.04 -19.11
C THR A 266 -2.06 -15.52 -18.29
N PRO A 267 -1.95 -16.84 -18.07
CA PRO A 267 -0.83 -17.43 -17.34
C PRO A 267 0.55 -17.13 -17.91
N ASP A 268 0.65 -16.87 -19.21
CA ASP A 268 1.92 -16.56 -19.90
C ASP A 268 2.25 -15.06 -19.93
N GLY A 269 1.28 -14.18 -19.62
CA GLY A 269 1.45 -12.72 -19.67
C GLY A 269 1.75 -12.16 -21.06
N LYS A 270 1.65 -12.97 -22.11
CA LYS A 270 2.01 -12.63 -23.49
C LYS A 270 0.79 -12.62 -24.41
N THR A 271 -0.25 -13.36 -24.05
CA THR A 271 -1.46 -13.49 -24.85
C THR A 271 -2.64 -12.80 -24.17
N ARG A 272 -3.57 -12.20 -24.94
CA ARG A 272 -4.74 -11.41 -24.47
C ARG A 272 -4.40 -10.15 -23.65
N PHE A 273 -5.35 -9.21 -23.68
CA PHE A 273 -5.29 -7.90 -23.02
C PHE A 273 -6.67 -7.54 -22.48
N ARG A 274 -7.24 -8.36 -21.59
CA ARG A 274 -8.56 -8.07 -21.00
C ARG A 274 -8.44 -7.22 -19.74
N GLU A 275 -7.23 -6.83 -19.34
CA GLU A 275 -7.02 -5.89 -18.22
C GLU A 275 -7.71 -4.54 -18.46
N ASN A 276 -7.95 -4.17 -19.74
CA ASN A 276 -8.76 -3.01 -20.09
C ASN A 276 -10.26 -3.16 -19.76
N GLU A 277 -10.74 -4.38 -19.51
CA GLU A 277 -12.11 -4.70 -19.04
C GLU A 277 -12.28 -4.60 -17.52
N ILE A 278 -11.20 -4.39 -16.75
CA ILE A 278 -11.26 -4.17 -15.30
C ILE A 278 -11.72 -2.72 -15.06
N PRO A 279 -12.73 -2.44 -14.23
CA PRO A 279 -13.28 -1.09 -14.03
C PRO A 279 -12.35 -0.08 -13.32
N PHE A 280 -11.13 -0.48 -12.99
CA PHE A 280 -10.11 0.34 -12.34
C PHE A 280 -8.71 -0.06 -12.84
N ASP A 281 -7.71 0.75 -12.50
CA ASP A 281 -6.28 0.44 -12.64
C ASP A 281 -5.53 0.91 -11.38
N ALA A 282 -4.21 0.74 -11.34
CA ALA A 282 -3.37 1.19 -10.22
C ALA A 282 -3.50 2.69 -9.90
N ASN A 283 -3.87 3.52 -10.88
CA ASN A 283 -4.15 4.94 -10.63
C ASN A 283 -5.33 5.15 -9.66
N ILE A 284 -6.37 4.32 -9.76
CA ILE A 284 -7.52 4.35 -8.85
C ILE A 284 -7.13 3.83 -7.46
N LEU A 285 -6.29 2.78 -7.40
CA LEU A 285 -5.76 2.27 -6.13
C LEU A 285 -5.00 3.36 -5.37
N GLY A 286 -4.06 4.04 -6.05
CA GLY A 286 -3.31 5.16 -5.48
C GLY A 286 -4.21 6.36 -5.14
N ALA A 287 -5.19 6.67 -5.99
CA ALA A 287 -6.13 7.76 -5.73
C ALA A 287 -6.96 7.52 -4.45
N CYS A 288 -7.31 6.27 -4.13
CA CYS A 288 -8.03 5.93 -2.90
C CYS A 288 -7.23 6.23 -1.61
N VAL A 289 -5.95 6.58 -1.69
CA VAL A 289 -5.20 7.11 -0.54
C VAL A 289 -5.49 8.60 -0.30
N ALA A 290 -5.82 9.36 -1.35
CA ALA A 290 -6.05 10.80 -1.25
C ALA A 290 -7.22 11.12 -0.30
N PRO A 291 -7.12 12.16 0.55
CA PRO A 291 -6.06 13.19 0.58
C PRO A 291 -4.87 12.84 1.49
N ARG A 292 -4.73 11.62 2.02
CA ARG A 292 -3.56 11.21 2.82
C ARG A 292 -2.32 11.10 1.93
N ARG A 293 -1.13 10.96 2.51
CA ARG A 293 0.11 11.01 1.73
C ARG A 293 0.43 9.67 1.09
N LEU A 294 0.84 9.69 -0.17
CA LEU A 294 1.29 8.55 -0.94
C LEU A 294 2.72 8.83 -1.44
N ILE A 295 3.67 7.96 -1.09
CA ILE A 295 5.03 8.01 -1.65
C ILE A 295 5.41 6.65 -2.23
N LEU A 296 5.65 6.60 -3.53
CA LEU A 296 6.12 5.39 -4.19
C LEU A 296 7.65 5.33 -4.17
N VAL A 297 8.21 4.14 -4.01
CA VAL A 297 9.66 3.95 -4.05
C VAL A 297 10.01 2.77 -4.93
N GLU A 298 10.77 3.02 -6.00
CA GLU A 298 10.93 2.08 -7.11
C GLU A 298 12.41 1.95 -7.53
N GLY A 299 12.82 0.74 -7.92
CA GLY A 299 14.13 0.48 -8.54
C GLY A 299 14.04 0.58 -10.06
N LEU A 300 14.95 1.31 -10.70
CA LEU A 300 14.93 1.54 -12.15
C LEU A 300 15.24 0.28 -12.97
N ASP A 301 16.04 -0.65 -12.43
CA ASP A 301 16.44 -1.87 -13.12
C ASP A 301 15.50 -3.05 -12.84
N ASP A 302 14.42 -2.81 -12.10
CA ASP A 302 13.42 -3.82 -11.77
C ASP A 302 12.30 -3.84 -12.82
N ASP A 303 12.58 -4.40 -13.99
CA ASP A 303 11.59 -4.50 -15.07
C ASP A 303 10.34 -5.29 -14.65
N TRP A 304 10.46 -6.22 -13.69
CA TRP A 304 9.36 -7.07 -13.23
C TRP A 304 8.23 -6.24 -12.59
N ILE A 305 8.56 -5.17 -11.89
CA ILE A 305 7.58 -4.27 -11.24
C ILE A 305 7.06 -3.17 -12.17
N ASN A 306 7.45 -3.16 -13.45
CA ASN A 306 6.97 -2.21 -14.46
C ASN A 306 7.15 -0.73 -14.03
N PRO A 307 8.40 -0.22 -13.90
CA PRO A 307 8.67 1.13 -13.41
C PRO A 307 7.98 2.23 -14.23
N PHE A 308 7.83 2.02 -15.53
CA PHE A 308 7.12 2.93 -16.44
C PHE A 308 5.61 2.96 -16.15
N GLY A 309 4.95 1.79 -16.10
CA GLY A 309 3.53 1.72 -15.77
C GLY A 309 3.22 2.24 -14.38
N THR A 310 4.14 2.07 -13.42
CA THR A 310 4.08 2.69 -12.09
C THR A 310 4.15 4.21 -12.17
N GLN A 311 5.09 4.78 -12.95
CA GLN A 311 5.18 6.22 -13.16
C GLN A 311 3.87 6.81 -13.70
N VAL A 312 3.32 6.15 -14.72
CA VAL A 312 2.10 6.59 -15.39
C VAL A 312 0.90 6.52 -14.45
N SER A 313 0.78 5.44 -13.68
CA SER A 313 -0.28 5.27 -12.67
C SER A 313 -0.18 6.30 -11.56
N TRP A 314 1.03 6.61 -11.09
CA TRP A 314 1.28 7.66 -10.11
C TRP A 314 0.89 9.05 -10.63
N LEU A 315 1.27 9.39 -11.86
CA LEU A 315 0.88 10.67 -12.47
C LEU A 315 -0.65 10.78 -12.57
N ALA A 316 -1.33 9.73 -13.02
CA ALA A 316 -2.78 9.70 -13.12
C ALA A 316 -3.46 9.78 -11.74
N ALA A 317 -2.95 9.07 -10.73
CA ALA A 317 -3.45 9.18 -9.35
C ALA A 317 -3.27 10.60 -8.80
N SER A 318 -2.13 11.24 -9.10
CA SER A 318 -1.78 12.60 -8.65
C SER A 318 -2.74 13.69 -9.16
N GLU A 319 -3.49 13.45 -10.23
CA GLU A 319 -4.58 14.35 -10.64
C GLU A 319 -5.67 14.45 -9.57
N VAL A 320 -5.96 13.37 -8.85
CA VAL A 320 -6.94 13.41 -7.74
C VAL A 320 -6.38 14.20 -6.56
N PHE A 321 -5.08 14.09 -6.28
CA PHE A 321 -4.42 14.89 -5.26
C PHE A 321 -4.44 16.39 -5.62
N GLU A 322 -4.19 16.74 -6.88
CA GLU A 322 -4.34 18.09 -7.41
C GLU A 322 -5.79 18.60 -7.27
N PHE A 323 -6.77 17.78 -7.68
CA PHE A 323 -8.20 18.11 -7.54
C PHE A 323 -8.58 18.42 -6.09
N LEU A 324 -7.99 17.73 -5.12
CA LEU A 324 -8.23 17.98 -3.69
C LEU A 324 -7.43 19.15 -3.13
N GLY A 325 -6.51 19.74 -3.90
CA GLY A 325 -5.65 20.85 -3.49
C GLY A 325 -4.47 20.43 -2.62
N VAL A 326 -4.02 19.18 -2.75
CA VAL A 326 -2.96 18.58 -1.93
C VAL A 326 -1.96 17.80 -2.78
N LYS A 327 -1.58 18.36 -3.93
CA LYS A 327 -0.69 17.72 -4.92
C LYS A 327 0.61 17.21 -4.30
N GLU A 328 1.16 17.96 -3.37
CA GLU A 328 2.40 17.68 -2.65
C GLU A 328 2.34 16.43 -1.76
N HIS A 329 1.15 15.95 -1.42
CA HIS A 329 0.95 14.69 -0.70
C HIS A 329 1.22 13.46 -1.58
N SER A 330 1.39 13.63 -2.90
CA SER A 330 1.74 12.54 -3.82
C SER A 330 3.19 12.68 -4.30
N ALA A 331 3.99 11.64 -4.08
CA ALA A 331 5.41 11.61 -4.44
C ALA A 331 5.85 10.25 -4.99
N ILE A 332 6.96 10.25 -5.73
CA ILE A 332 7.64 9.06 -6.22
C ILE A 332 9.16 9.23 -6.11
N HIS A 333 9.86 8.17 -5.74
CA HIS A 333 11.32 8.08 -5.77
C HIS A 333 11.76 6.92 -6.64
N TYR A 334 12.77 7.19 -7.45
CA TYR A 334 13.48 6.19 -8.21
C TYR A 334 14.93 6.14 -7.76
N ARG A 335 15.46 4.93 -7.61
CA ARG A 335 16.89 4.69 -7.44
C ARG A 335 17.42 3.75 -8.52
N GLU A 336 18.73 3.78 -8.73
CA GLU A 336 19.42 2.74 -9.49
C GLU A 336 19.35 1.39 -8.75
N GLY A 337 19.54 0.30 -9.50
CA GLY A 337 19.49 -1.07 -8.99
C GLY A 337 18.12 -1.74 -9.12
N GLY A 338 18.12 -3.05 -8.90
CA GLY A 338 16.96 -3.92 -9.06
C GLY A 338 16.05 -4.01 -7.83
N HIS A 339 15.42 -5.19 -7.67
CA HIS A 339 14.36 -5.48 -6.71
C HIS A 339 14.84 -5.50 -5.24
N ALA A 340 14.82 -4.33 -4.58
CA ALA A 340 15.25 -4.17 -3.20
C ALA A 340 14.49 -3.03 -2.50
N TYR A 341 14.55 -2.99 -1.16
CA TYR A 341 14.12 -1.84 -0.37
C TYR A 341 15.26 -1.41 0.54
N THR A 342 16.05 -0.49 0.03
CA THR A 342 17.39 -0.14 0.51
C THR A 342 17.34 0.95 1.58
N LYS A 343 18.48 1.19 2.23
CA LYS A 343 18.65 2.32 3.16
C LYS A 343 18.33 3.68 2.52
N GLN A 344 18.62 3.86 1.23
CA GLN A 344 18.28 5.09 0.50
C GLN A 344 16.76 5.25 0.36
N ASP A 345 16.05 4.15 0.06
CA ASP A 345 14.60 4.18 -0.09
C ASP A 345 13.91 4.51 1.24
N TRP A 346 14.37 3.88 2.32
CA TRP A 346 13.91 4.17 3.67
C TRP A 346 14.18 5.63 4.07
N SER A 347 15.38 6.17 3.78
CA SER A 347 15.68 7.56 4.13
C SER A 347 14.74 8.55 3.43
N VAL A 348 14.35 8.26 2.18
CA VAL A 348 13.35 9.02 1.43
C VAL A 348 11.97 8.97 2.08
N VAL A 349 11.50 7.79 2.51
CA VAL A 349 10.19 7.64 3.15
C VAL A 349 10.15 8.38 4.49
N LEU A 350 11.21 8.29 5.29
CA LEU A 350 11.33 8.99 6.57
C LEU A 350 11.39 10.51 6.38
N ASP A 351 12.15 11.00 5.40
CA ASP A 351 12.25 12.41 5.04
C ASP A 351 10.91 12.96 4.54
N PHE A 352 10.24 12.25 3.63
CA PHE A 352 8.90 12.63 3.16
C PHE A 352 7.91 12.73 4.32
N THR A 353 7.92 11.77 5.24
CA THR A 353 7.06 11.80 6.43
C THR A 353 7.34 13.03 7.30
N LYS A 354 8.62 13.33 7.56
CA LYS A 354 9.04 14.52 8.33
C LYS A 354 8.61 15.83 7.65
N VAL A 355 8.73 15.93 6.34
CA VAL A 355 8.28 17.10 5.59
C VAL A 355 6.76 17.25 5.68
N GLN A 356 6.03 16.18 5.44
CA GLN A 356 4.58 16.19 5.27
C GLN A 356 3.79 16.28 6.58
N LEU A 357 4.36 15.81 7.69
CA LEU A 357 3.67 15.69 8.98
C LEU A 357 4.39 16.36 10.15
N CYS A 358 5.67 16.71 10.00
CA CYS A 358 6.47 17.34 11.07
C CYS A 358 7.01 18.73 10.69
N GLY A 359 6.62 19.27 9.51
CA GLY A 359 7.01 20.61 9.06
C GLY A 359 8.52 20.79 8.86
N LYS A 360 9.25 19.71 8.60
CA LYS A 360 10.70 19.76 8.34
C LYS A 360 10.99 20.13 6.89
N GLU A 361 12.20 20.61 6.64
CA GLU A 361 12.69 20.81 5.27
C GLU A 361 13.07 19.48 4.63
N LYS A 362 12.87 19.41 3.32
CA LYS A 362 13.18 18.23 2.51
C LYS A 362 14.69 18.06 2.34
N THR A 363 15.18 16.85 2.62
CA THR A 363 16.61 16.51 2.53
C THR A 363 16.93 15.43 1.50
N THR A 364 15.92 14.80 0.90
CA THR A 364 16.10 13.69 -0.05
C THR A 364 15.50 13.96 -1.45
N GLY A 365 15.75 13.04 -2.39
CA GLY A 365 15.50 13.23 -3.83
C GLY A 365 14.16 12.73 -4.36
N TYR A 366 13.07 12.63 -3.57
CA TYR A 366 11.75 12.26 -4.12
C TYR A 366 11.17 13.35 -5.04
N LYS A 367 10.24 12.99 -5.91
CA LYS A 367 9.59 13.89 -6.87
C LYS A 367 8.10 13.98 -6.60
N SER A 368 7.55 15.19 -6.54
CA SER A 368 6.11 15.42 -6.68
C SER A 368 5.77 15.78 -8.13
N MET A 369 4.51 15.60 -8.53
CA MET A 369 4.05 15.94 -9.88
C MET A 369 4.29 17.43 -10.18
N ARG A 370 4.78 17.75 -11.38
CA ARG A 370 4.92 19.13 -11.90
C ARG A 370 3.78 19.45 -12.88
N GLU A 371 3.53 20.73 -13.16
CA GLU A 371 2.48 21.13 -14.11
C GLU A 371 2.70 20.58 -15.54
N ASN A 372 3.96 20.49 -15.97
CA ASN A 372 4.34 20.10 -17.33
C ASN A 372 4.91 18.67 -17.41
N GLU A 373 4.45 17.75 -16.56
CA GLU A 373 4.81 16.35 -16.71
C GLU A 373 4.28 15.77 -18.02
N ASN A 374 5.13 15.05 -18.75
CA ASN A 374 4.72 14.31 -19.94
C ASN A 374 3.80 13.16 -19.52
N LYS A 375 2.54 13.26 -19.90
CA LYS A 375 1.53 12.25 -19.57
C LYS A 375 1.38 11.28 -20.74
N ALA A 376 1.45 10.00 -20.42
CA ALA A 376 1.24 8.90 -21.35
C ALA A 376 0.16 7.98 -20.76
N GLY A 377 -0.60 7.30 -21.62
CA GLY A 377 -1.59 6.31 -21.17
C GLY A 377 -2.92 6.86 -20.66
N TYR A 378 -3.13 8.19 -20.64
CA TYR A 378 -4.43 8.81 -20.36
C TYR A 378 -4.52 10.24 -20.94
N SER A 379 -5.70 10.64 -21.43
CA SER A 379 -5.93 11.95 -22.09
C SER A 379 -6.56 13.01 -21.18
N TRP A 380 -7.14 12.60 -20.05
CA TRP A 380 -7.89 13.46 -19.14
C TRP A 380 -7.00 14.22 -18.13
N ARG A 381 -7.62 15.19 -17.44
CA ARG A 381 -7.03 16.01 -16.37
C ARG A 381 -8.03 16.19 -15.23
N CYS A 382 -7.54 16.53 -14.05
CA CYS A 382 -8.43 16.98 -12.99
C CYS A 382 -9.28 18.19 -13.46
N PRO A 383 -10.61 18.17 -13.22
CA PRO A 383 -11.46 19.31 -13.53
C PRO A 383 -11.18 20.46 -12.56
N LYS A 384 -11.67 21.66 -12.90
CA LYS A 384 -11.68 22.78 -11.94
C LYS A 384 -12.62 22.45 -10.79
N THR A 385 -12.20 22.72 -9.57
CA THR A 385 -13.08 22.65 -8.40
C THR A 385 -13.97 23.88 -8.34
N ASN A 386 -15.24 23.69 -8.00
CA ASN A 386 -16.19 24.78 -7.76
C ASN A 386 -16.18 25.28 -6.30
N ASP A 387 -15.48 24.57 -5.41
CA ASP A 387 -15.47 24.77 -3.96
C ASP A 387 -14.06 25.00 -3.39
#